data_AF-A0A7S6MLD3-F1
#
_entry.id   AF-A0A7S6MLD3-F1
#
_cell.length_a   1.000
_cell.length_b   1.000
_cell.length_c   1.000
_cell.angle_alpha   90.00
_cell.angle_beta   90.00
_cell.angle_gamma   90.00
#
_symmetry.space_group_name_H-M   'P 1'
#
loop_
_entity.id
_entity.type
_entity.pdbx_description
1 polymer ?
#
loop_
_entity_poly.entity_id
_entity_poly.type
_entity_poly.pdbx_seq_one_letter_code
_entity_poly.pdbx_strand_id
1 'polypeptide(L)'
;MRTTILTITLITAALFISGTSLAELGKMDKAEAQAKTKFDHIGLAEMYEKEANEMNAKAKEQKVLLEEYKQHSEYYGREGQDFQSHHEALLREYSRAAERNKEMAALHRKMIK
;
A
#
# COMPACT_ATOMS: atom_id res chain seq x y z
N MET A 1 -21.62 -6.41 40.79
CA MET A 1 -21.02 -5.50 39.81
C MET A 1 -19.52 -5.44 40.08
N ARG A 2 -18.72 -6.14 39.27
CA ARG A 2 -17.25 -6.07 39.29
C ARG A 2 -16.87 -5.58 37.89
N THR A 3 -16.66 -4.29 37.78
CA THR A 3 -16.20 -3.63 36.55
C THR A 3 -14.77 -4.08 36.28
N THR A 4 -14.62 -5.02 35.35
CA THR A 4 -13.33 -5.32 34.74
C THR A 4 -12.87 -4.04 34.03
N ILE A 5 -11.74 -3.51 34.49
CA ILE A 5 -11.05 -2.37 33.91
C ILE A 5 -10.76 -2.72 32.46
N LEU A 6 -11.54 -2.15 31.54
CA LEU A 6 -11.28 -2.23 30.09
C LEU A 6 -10.04 -1.37 29.84
N THR A 7 -8.94 -2.05 29.59
CA THR A 7 -7.68 -1.48 29.14
C THR A 7 -7.93 -0.64 27.89
N ILE A 8 -7.84 0.68 28.03
CA ILE A 8 -7.74 1.61 26.91
C ILE A 8 -6.36 1.39 26.31
N THR A 9 -6.22 0.42 25.40
CA THR A 9 -5.07 0.34 24.51
C THR A 9 -5.26 1.42 23.46
N LEU A 10 -4.77 2.61 23.77
CA LEU A 10 -4.46 3.66 22.81
C LEU A 10 -3.44 3.07 21.83
N ILE A 11 -3.93 2.47 20.74
CA ILE A 11 -3.08 2.12 19.61
C ILE A 11 -2.69 3.45 19.00
N THR A 12 -1.54 3.96 19.43
CA THR A 12 -0.82 5.01 18.74
C THR A 12 -0.63 4.54 17.31
N ALA A 13 -1.47 5.04 16.41
CA ALA A 13 -1.26 4.93 14.98
C ALA A 13 0.05 5.66 14.69
N ALA A 14 1.16 4.92 14.73
CA ALA A 14 2.38 5.38 14.14
C ALA A 14 2.03 5.70 12.69
N LEU A 15 2.03 7.00 12.36
CA LEU A 15 2.16 7.48 11.00
C LEU A 15 3.52 6.97 10.47
N PHE A 16 3.62 5.69 10.18
CA PHE A 16 4.53 5.19 9.17
C PHE A 16 3.84 5.49 7.86
N ILE A 17 3.93 6.76 7.45
CA ILE A 17 4.01 7.09 6.04
C ILE A 17 5.30 6.42 5.60
N SER A 18 5.23 5.12 5.30
CA SER A 18 6.21 4.43 4.47
C SER A 18 6.05 5.05 3.08
N GLY A 19 6.53 6.30 2.98
CA GLY A 19 6.70 7.00 1.75
C GLY A 19 7.63 6.12 0.95
N THR A 20 7.08 5.46 -0.05
CA THR A 20 7.84 5.18 -1.27
C THR A 20 8.49 6.50 -1.60
N SER A 21 9.77 6.63 -1.26
CA SER A 21 10.41 7.93 -1.35
C SER A 21 10.28 8.38 -2.80
N LEU A 22 10.07 9.68 -3.05
CA LEU A 22 10.13 10.22 -4.42
C LEU A 22 11.41 9.76 -5.15
N ALA A 23 12.46 9.45 -4.39
CA ALA A 23 13.70 8.87 -4.86
C ALA A 23 13.58 7.42 -5.38
N GLU A 24 12.66 6.58 -4.91
CA GLU A 24 12.41 5.24 -5.48
C GLU A 24 11.62 5.30 -6.78
N LEU A 25 10.59 6.15 -6.86
CA LEU A 25 9.86 6.39 -8.11
C LEU A 25 10.81 6.93 -9.20
N GLY A 26 11.64 7.91 -8.84
CA GLY A 26 12.64 8.48 -9.77
C GLY A 26 13.79 7.52 -10.14
N LYS A 27 13.98 6.40 -9.42
CA LYS A 27 14.92 5.34 -9.82
C LYS A 27 14.30 4.41 -10.86
N MET A 28 13.00 4.11 -10.73
CA MET A 28 12.28 3.25 -11.67
C MET A 28 12.18 3.88 -13.06
N ASP A 29 11.80 5.17 -13.15
CA ASP A 29 11.73 5.89 -14.43
C ASP A 29 13.09 5.93 -15.16
N LYS A 30 14.17 6.11 -14.41
CA LYS A 30 15.54 6.11 -14.96
C LYS A 30 15.95 4.73 -15.45
N ALA A 31 15.62 3.68 -14.70
CA ALA A 31 15.91 2.30 -15.08
C ALA A 31 15.15 1.92 -16.36
N GLU A 32 13.89 2.35 -16.47
CA GLU A 32 13.06 2.12 -17.67
C GLU A 32 13.63 2.84 -18.90
N ALA A 33 14.03 4.10 -18.77
CA ALA A 33 14.65 4.86 -19.86
C ALA A 33 16.01 4.29 -20.32
N GLN A 34 16.68 3.51 -19.48
CA GLN A 34 18.01 2.94 -19.76
C GLN A 34 17.97 1.48 -20.21
N ALA A 35 16.82 0.80 -20.12
CA ALA A 35 16.70 -0.61 -20.47
C ALA A 35 16.88 -0.84 -21.98
N LYS A 36 17.85 -1.69 -22.34
CA LYS A 36 18.20 -2.01 -23.74
C LYS A 36 18.29 -3.50 -24.00
N THR A 37 18.47 -4.29 -22.96
CA THR A 37 18.71 -5.73 -23.04
C THR A 37 17.56 -6.51 -22.43
N LYS A 38 17.46 -7.79 -22.80
CA LYS A 38 16.52 -8.71 -22.16
C LYS A 38 16.74 -8.79 -20.64
N PHE A 39 18.00 -8.69 -20.18
CA PHE A 39 18.33 -8.70 -18.75
C PHE A 39 17.81 -7.45 -18.03
N ASP A 40 17.86 -6.27 -18.66
CA ASP A 40 17.31 -5.05 -18.09
C ASP A 40 15.79 -5.16 -17.90
N HIS A 41 15.09 -5.73 -18.89
CA HIS A 41 13.65 -5.97 -18.78
C HIS A 41 13.29 -7.06 -17.75
N ILE A 42 14.15 -8.06 -17.51
CA ILE A 42 13.98 -8.99 -16.37
C ILE A 42 14.05 -8.23 -15.05
N GLY A 43 15.10 -7.42 -14.86
CA GLY A 43 15.29 -6.65 -13.64
C GLY A 43 14.15 -5.68 -13.36
N LEU A 44 13.68 -4.97 -14.40
CA LEU A 44 12.51 -4.09 -14.28
C LEU A 44 11.24 -4.86 -13.91
N ALA A 45 11.01 -6.02 -14.52
CA ALA A 45 9.85 -6.84 -14.19
C ALA A 45 9.85 -7.26 -12.70
N GLU A 46 11.01 -7.68 -12.18
CA GLU A 46 11.16 -8.07 -10.78
C GLU A 46 10.98 -6.88 -9.82
N MET A 47 11.51 -5.71 -10.18
CA MET A 47 11.32 -4.49 -9.40
C MET A 47 9.85 -4.08 -9.31
N TYR A 48 9.15 -4.04 -10.45
CA TYR A 48 7.72 -3.74 -10.50
C TYR A 48 6.88 -4.79 -9.75
N GLU A 49 7.24 -6.08 -9.83
CA GLU A 49 6.55 -7.13 -9.07
C GLU A 49 6.74 -6.99 -7.56
N LYS A 50 7.95 -6.64 -7.10
CA LYS A 50 8.22 -6.33 -5.69
C LYS A 50 7.36 -5.15 -5.22
N GLU A 51 7.32 -4.07 -5.98
CA GLU A 51 6.52 -2.88 -5.64
C GLU A 51 5.01 -3.22 -5.59
N ALA A 52 4.51 -4.02 -6.54
CA ALA A 52 3.13 -4.49 -6.51
C ALA A 52 2.79 -5.26 -5.23
N ASN A 53 3.70 -6.11 -4.76
CA ASN A 53 3.52 -6.88 -3.54
C ASN A 53 3.50 -5.98 -2.29
N GLU A 54 4.36 -4.95 -2.25
CA GLU A 54 4.36 -3.97 -1.17
C GLU A 54 3.07 -3.15 -1.13
N MET A 55 2.57 -2.70 -2.29
CA MET A 55 1.30 -1.99 -2.37
C MET A 55 0.11 -2.89 -1.97
N ASN A 56 0.14 -4.18 -2.31
CA ASN A 56 -0.88 -5.12 -1.84
C ASN A 56 -0.84 -5.31 -0.32
N ALA A 57 0.34 -5.33 0.29
CA ALA A 57 0.48 -5.43 1.74
C ALA A 57 -0.12 -4.18 2.42
N LYS A 58 0.21 -2.98 1.96
CA LYS A 58 -0.36 -1.72 2.47
C LYS A 58 -1.88 -1.67 2.27
N ALA A 59 -2.39 -2.10 1.12
CA ALA A 59 -3.83 -2.19 0.88
C ALA A 59 -4.52 -3.16 1.85
N LYS A 60 -3.89 -4.30 2.18
CA LYS A 60 -4.41 -5.25 3.16
C LYS A 60 -4.46 -4.64 4.56
N GLU A 61 -3.47 -3.87 4.97
CA GLU A 61 -3.48 -3.15 6.25
C GLU A 61 -4.67 -2.18 6.32
N GLN A 62 -4.93 -1.41 5.26
CA GLN A 62 -6.09 -0.50 5.22
C GLN A 62 -7.42 -1.26 5.34
N LYS A 63 -7.55 -2.45 4.73
CA LYS A 63 -8.74 -3.30 4.89
C LYS A 63 -8.95 -3.74 6.33
N VAL A 64 -7.88 -4.10 7.04
CA VAL A 64 -7.96 -4.48 8.46
C VAL A 64 -8.44 -3.31 9.31
N LEU A 65 -7.88 -2.11 9.10
CA LEU A 65 -8.29 -0.90 9.81
C LEU A 65 -9.75 -0.52 9.54
N LEU A 66 -10.21 -0.63 8.30
CA LEU A 66 -11.60 -0.35 7.92
C LEU A 66 -12.57 -1.38 8.51
N GLU A 67 -12.19 -2.66 8.58
CA GLU A 67 -13.01 -3.69 9.22
C GLU A 67 -13.10 -3.47 10.73
N GLU A 68 -12.00 -3.08 11.39
CA GLU A 68 -12.00 -2.70 12.81
C GLU A 68 -12.94 -1.52 13.07
N TYR A 69 -12.84 -0.46 12.25
CA TYR A 69 -13.75 0.68 12.32
C TYR A 69 -15.21 0.28 12.11
N LYS A 70 -15.49 -0.62 11.15
CA LYS A 70 -16.84 -1.10 10.89
C LYS A 70 -17.41 -1.88 12.07
N GLN A 71 -16.58 -2.65 12.78
CA GLN A 71 -16.99 -3.44 13.93
C GLN A 71 -17.16 -2.60 15.21
N HIS A 72 -16.35 -1.55 15.35
CA HIS A 72 -16.24 -0.76 16.58
C HIS A 72 -16.36 0.76 16.34
N SER A 73 -17.23 1.17 15.42
CA SER A 73 -17.39 2.57 15.00
C SER A 73 -17.68 3.52 16.17
N GLU A 74 -18.32 3.03 17.23
CA GLU A 74 -18.63 3.76 18.45
C GLU A 74 -17.40 4.25 19.23
N TYR A 75 -16.24 3.61 19.04
CA TYR A 75 -14.99 4.02 19.72
C TYR A 75 -14.34 5.26 19.09
N TYR A 76 -14.70 5.60 17.86
CA TYR A 76 -14.06 6.67 17.10
C TYR A 76 -14.77 8.02 17.23
N GLY A 77 -16.02 8.02 17.71
CA GLY A 77 -16.80 9.25 17.87
C GLY A 77 -16.89 10.07 16.57
N ARG A 78 -16.73 11.39 16.67
CA ARG A 78 -16.82 12.30 15.50
C ARG A 78 -15.71 12.10 14.49
N GLU A 79 -14.52 11.72 14.95
CA GLU A 79 -13.33 11.52 14.10
C GLU A 79 -13.43 10.25 13.24
N GLY A 80 -14.39 9.36 13.54
CA GLY A 80 -14.62 8.13 12.79
C GLY A 80 -14.89 8.33 11.30
N GLN A 81 -15.59 9.40 10.92
CA GLN A 81 -15.84 9.71 9.51
C GLN A 81 -14.55 10.09 8.76
N ASP A 82 -13.69 10.87 9.39
CA ASP A 82 -12.39 11.26 8.82
C ASP A 82 -11.47 10.03 8.73
N PHE A 83 -11.44 9.19 9.78
CA PHE A 83 -10.74 7.90 9.77
C PHE A 83 -11.19 7.02 8.60
N GLN A 84 -12.49 6.77 8.47
CA GLN A 84 -13.04 5.95 7.40
C GLN A 84 -12.67 6.49 6.02
N SER A 85 -12.94 7.77 5.76
CA SER A 85 -12.69 8.38 4.45
C SER A 85 -11.20 8.37 4.07
N HIS A 86 -10.31 8.61 5.05
CA HIS A 86 -8.87 8.54 4.86
C HIS A 86 -8.41 7.13 4.49
N HIS A 87 -8.81 6.12 5.27
CA HIS A 87 -8.37 4.74 5.03
C HIS A 87 -9.00 4.13 3.77
N GLU A 88 -10.22 4.53 3.40
CA GLU A 88 -10.80 4.19 2.10
C GLU A 88 -10.02 4.80 0.94
N ALA A 89 -9.55 6.06 1.07
CA ALA A 89 -8.72 6.70 0.06
C ALA A 89 -7.39 5.97 -0.11
N LEU A 90 -6.69 5.67 1.00
CA LEU A 90 -5.44 4.90 0.97
C LEU A 90 -5.65 3.50 0.38
N LEU A 91 -6.72 2.80 0.75
CA LEU A 91 -7.05 1.50 0.17
C LEU A 91 -7.17 1.57 -1.35
N ARG A 92 -7.90 2.56 -1.87
CA ARG A 92 -8.05 2.77 -3.32
C ARG A 92 -6.71 3.09 -3.97
N GLU A 93 -5.89 3.94 -3.35
CA GLU A 93 -4.60 4.35 -3.87
C GLU A 93 -3.63 3.17 -3.97
N TYR A 94 -3.44 2.43 -2.88
CA TYR A 94 -2.55 1.27 -2.86
C TYR A 94 -3.05 0.15 -3.78
N SER A 95 -4.37 -0.08 -3.87
CA SER A 95 -4.91 -1.08 -4.80
C SER A 95 -4.61 -0.71 -6.26
N ARG A 96 -4.78 0.56 -6.64
CA ARG A 96 -4.45 1.04 -7.99
C ARG A 96 -2.96 0.98 -8.26
N ALA A 97 -2.12 1.32 -7.27
CA ALA A 97 -0.68 1.23 -7.41
C ALA A 97 -0.22 -0.22 -7.57
N ALA A 98 -0.79 -1.16 -6.81
CA ALA A 98 -0.50 -2.58 -6.95
C ALA A 98 -0.83 -3.08 -8.36
N GLU A 99 -1.98 -2.69 -8.92
CA GLU A 99 -2.37 -3.11 -10.26
C GLU A 99 -1.47 -2.52 -11.34
N ARG A 100 -1.19 -1.22 -11.30
CA ARG A 100 -0.25 -0.58 -12.25
C ARG A 100 1.12 -1.26 -12.24
N ASN A 101 1.66 -1.55 -11.06
CA ASN A 101 2.94 -2.22 -10.93
C ASN A 101 2.90 -3.67 -11.49
N LYS A 102 1.80 -4.41 -11.31
CA LYS A 102 1.62 -5.73 -11.96
C LYS A 102 1.59 -5.63 -13.48
N GLU A 103 0.87 -4.64 -14.02
CA GLU A 103 0.80 -4.39 -15.46
C GLU A 103 2.18 -4.08 -16.03
N MET A 104 2.95 -3.19 -15.38
CA MET A 104 4.32 -2.86 -15.79
C MET A 104 5.25 -4.08 -15.73
N ALA A 105 5.17 -4.88 -14.67
CA ALA A 105 5.92 -6.13 -14.59
C ALA A 105 5.59 -7.07 -15.76
N ALA A 106 4.31 -7.23 -16.09
CA ALA A 106 3.86 -8.05 -17.21
C ALA A 106 4.31 -7.49 -18.58
N LEU A 107 4.33 -6.17 -18.75
CA LEU A 107 4.83 -5.51 -19.97
C LEU A 107 6.31 -5.81 -20.19
N HIS A 108 7.15 -5.63 -19.18
CA HIS A 108 8.57 -5.96 -19.29
C HIS A 108 8.81 -7.46 -19.49
N ARG A 109 8.01 -8.34 -18.88
CA ARG A 109 8.09 -9.79 -19.16
C ARG A 109 7.80 -10.14 -20.62
N LYS A 110 6.91 -9.39 -21.28
CA LYS A 110 6.63 -9.58 -22.72
C LYS A 110 7.77 -9.13 -23.62
N MET A 111 8.54 -8.10 -23.24
CA MET A 111 9.69 -7.60 -24.00
C MET A 111 10.89 -8.59 -24.02
N ILE A 112 10.89 -9.58 -23.12
CA ILE A 112 11.93 -10.62 -23.06
C ILE A 112 11.65 -11.75 -24.06
N LYS A 113 10.41 -11.92 -24.52
CA LYS A 113 10.07 -12.93 -25.54
C LYS A 113 10.65 -12.49 -26.89
#